data_AF-A0A1V5J076-F1
#
_entry.id   AF-A0A1V5J076-F1
#
_cell.length_a   1.000
_cell.length_b   1.000
_cell.length_c   1.000
_cell.angle_alpha   90.00
_cell.angle_beta   90.00
_cell.angle_gamma   90.00
#
_symmetry.space_group_name_H-M   'P 1'
#
loop_
_entity.id
_entity.type
_entity.pdbx_description
1 polymer ?
#
loop_
_entity_poly.entity_id
_entity_poly.type
_entity_poly.pdbx_seq_one_letter_code
_entity_poly.pdbx_strand_id
1 'polypeptide(L)'
;MAIYTPHGLKIRVPSSYAFALMARFGSRPDSLRVLELTEEVDSMASVASLVAGIVAFAARLEPMSIALVAGITRFGFWMAHLFGLFLPPFTFVLPLAQFYHQIPANWLCWPAILVLGFFLTGWQGVLAYIVGLAISAAASSGVGMVHGRAMYNQSGSIVTASERSFFHAYRLLADRAAITRSLEASDEELEPENWQTVCAEYASRWPEAASMTLHD
;
A
#
# COMPACT_ATOMS: atom_id res chain seq x y z
N MET A 1 -19.61 6.92 -4.10
CA MET A 1 -19.23 6.48 -2.74
C MET A 1 -17.86 5.82 -2.84
N ALA A 2 -16.95 6.21 -1.96
CA ALA A 2 -15.62 5.63 -1.85
C ALA A 2 -15.69 4.39 -0.94
N ILE A 3 -14.72 3.48 -1.02
CA ILE A 3 -14.61 2.36 -0.08
C ILE A 3 -13.44 2.57 0.87
N TYR A 4 -13.55 2.02 2.07
CA TYR A 4 -12.48 2.02 3.07
C TYR A 4 -11.94 0.60 3.24
N THR A 5 -10.63 0.48 3.40
CA THR A 5 -9.99 -0.79 3.78
C THR A 5 -10.11 -1.02 5.30
N PRO A 6 -9.76 -2.22 5.81
CA PRO A 6 -9.94 -2.58 7.22
C PRO A 6 -9.33 -1.59 8.24
N HIS A 7 -8.17 -1.01 7.93
CA HIS A 7 -7.48 -0.02 8.76
C HIS A 7 -7.68 1.43 8.27
N GLY A 8 -8.68 1.67 7.42
CA GLY A 8 -9.16 3.02 7.11
C GLY A 8 -8.50 3.72 5.92
N LEU A 9 -7.76 3.02 5.05
CA LEU A 9 -7.28 3.61 3.79
C LEU A 9 -8.47 3.88 2.87
N LYS A 10 -8.68 5.15 2.52
CA LYS A 10 -9.75 5.57 1.60
C LYS A 10 -9.35 5.28 0.15
N ILE A 11 -10.17 4.52 -0.55
CA ILE A 11 -10.04 4.23 -1.99
C ILE A 11 -11.18 4.95 -2.72
N ARG A 12 -10.86 5.91 -3.60
CA ARG A 12 -11.86 6.76 -4.26
C ARG A 12 -12.37 6.16 -5.58
N VAL A 13 -12.65 4.87 -5.56
CA VAL A 13 -13.37 4.19 -6.65
C VAL A 13 -14.83 4.01 -6.26
N PRO A 14 -15.78 3.99 -7.20
CA PRO A 14 -17.17 3.69 -6.90
C PRO A 14 -17.31 2.35 -6.19
N SER A 15 -18.06 2.29 -5.10
CA SER A 15 -18.23 1.06 -4.30
C SER A 15 -18.75 -0.12 -5.13
N SER A 16 -19.71 0.10 -6.03
CA SER A 16 -20.22 -0.93 -6.93
C SER A 16 -19.11 -1.52 -7.80
N TYR A 17 -18.26 -0.67 -8.36
CA TYR A 17 -17.12 -1.10 -9.16
C TYR A 17 -16.07 -1.87 -8.33
N ALA A 18 -15.76 -1.39 -7.13
CA ALA A 18 -14.80 -2.06 -6.24
C ALA A 18 -15.30 -3.46 -5.83
N PHE A 19 -16.56 -3.56 -5.40
CA PHE A 19 -17.17 -4.83 -5.00
C PHE A 19 -17.37 -5.76 -6.19
N ALA A 20 -17.70 -5.25 -7.39
CA ALA A 20 -17.75 -6.04 -8.61
C ALA A 20 -16.41 -6.71 -8.93
N LEU A 21 -15.30 -5.96 -8.84
CA LEU A 21 -13.96 -6.53 -9.02
C LEU A 21 -13.66 -7.62 -7.98
N MET A 22 -13.97 -7.39 -6.71
CA MET A 22 -13.77 -8.39 -5.65
C MET A 22 -14.69 -9.61 -5.80
N ALA A 23 -15.89 -9.43 -6.36
CA ALA A 23 -16.85 -10.51 -6.60
C ALA A 23 -16.39 -11.51 -7.66
N ARG A 24 -15.45 -11.14 -8.55
CA ARG A 24 -14.82 -12.07 -9.50
C ARG A 24 -14.09 -13.24 -8.85
N PHE A 25 -13.67 -13.06 -7.60
CA PHE A 25 -13.06 -14.14 -6.81
C PHE A 25 -14.12 -15.13 -6.28
N GLY A 26 -15.42 -14.82 -6.41
CA GLY A 26 -16.52 -15.62 -5.91
C GLY A 26 -16.51 -15.76 -4.38
N SER A 27 -16.97 -16.89 -3.86
CA SER A 27 -16.95 -17.23 -2.43
C SER A 27 -15.57 -17.65 -1.90
N ARG A 28 -14.48 -17.23 -2.55
CA ARG A 28 -13.11 -17.54 -2.11
C ARG A 28 -12.73 -16.60 -0.96
N PRO A 29 -11.87 -17.04 -0.02
CA PRO A 29 -11.31 -16.17 1.02
C PRO A 29 -10.55 -14.96 0.46
N ASP A 30 -10.26 -14.96 -0.84
CA ASP A 30 -9.46 -13.94 -1.53
C ASP A 30 -10.24 -12.66 -1.90
N SER A 31 -11.58 -12.67 -1.92
CA SER A 31 -12.38 -11.51 -2.36
C SER A 31 -12.11 -10.27 -1.51
N LEU A 32 -12.22 -10.40 -0.18
CA LEU A 32 -11.93 -9.34 0.78
C LEU A 32 -10.44 -9.18 1.08
N ARG A 33 -9.62 -10.19 0.76
CA ARG A 33 -8.15 -10.13 0.88
C ARG A 33 -7.56 -9.03 -0.01
N VAL A 34 -8.25 -8.64 -1.09
CA VAL A 34 -7.89 -7.49 -1.93
C VAL A 34 -7.72 -6.22 -1.08
N LEU A 35 -8.60 -5.98 -0.11
CA LEU A 35 -8.56 -4.78 0.73
C LEU A 35 -7.40 -4.80 1.72
N GLU A 36 -7.14 -5.96 2.35
CA GLU A 36 -5.97 -6.12 3.24
C GLU A 36 -4.66 -5.97 2.45
N LEU A 37 -4.56 -6.62 1.27
CA LEU A 37 -3.39 -6.52 0.42
C LEU A 37 -3.19 -5.10 -0.14
N THR A 38 -4.26 -4.32 -0.29
CA THR A 38 -4.17 -2.91 -0.67
C THR A 38 -3.32 -2.13 0.33
N GLU A 39 -3.55 -2.30 1.63
CA GLU A 39 -2.79 -1.61 2.68
C GLU A 39 -1.35 -2.13 2.79
N GLU A 40 -1.15 -3.43 2.56
CA GLU A 40 0.18 -4.05 2.51
C GLU A 40 1.01 -3.46 1.35
N VAL A 41 0.40 -3.32 0.17
CA VAL A 41 1.03 -2.71 -1.01
C VAL A 41 1.29 -1.22 -0.79
N ASP A 42 0.36 -0.50 -0.16
CA ASP A 42 0.50 0.94 0.12
C ASP A 42 1.63 1.23 1.11
N SER A 43 1.75 0.40 2.15
CA SER A 43 2.77 0.53 3.20
C SER A 43 4.15 -0.02 2.80
N MET A 44 4.26 -0.72 1.66
CA MET A 44 5.46 -1.48 1.26
C MET A 44 6.74 -0.62 1.28
N ALA A 45 6.69 0.60 0.74
CA ALA A 45 7.87 1.49 0.73
C ALA A 45 8.31 1.92 2.13
N SER A 46 7.35 2.13 3.04
CA SER A 46 7.61 2.45 4.43
C SER A 46 8.22 1.27 5.17
N VAL A 47 7.63 0.08 5.04
CA VAL A 47 8.13 -1.15 5.66
C VAL A 47 9.53 -1.50 5.14
N ALA A 48 9.77 -1.39 3.84
CA ALA A 48 11.10 -1.61 3.26
C ALA A 48 12.15 -0.67 3.86
N SER A 49 11.81 0.62 4.01
CA SER A 49 12.70 1.62 4.60
C SER A 49 12.93 1.42 6.10
N LEU A 50 11.96 0.85 6.81
CA LEU A 50 12.10 0.45 8.21
C LEU A 50 13.13 -0.68 8.32
N VAL A 51 12.96 -1.74 7.52
CA VAL A 51 13.87 -2.91 7.50
C VAL A 51 15.29 -2.47 7.10
N ALA A 52 15.42 -1.67 6.06
CA ALA A 52 16.72 -1.15 5.62
C ALA A 52 17.39 -0.28 6.70
N GLY A 53 16.61 0.52 7.44
CA GLY A 53 17.11 1.28 8.58
C GLY A 53 17.62 0.39 9.71
N ILE A 54 16.86 -0.66 10.08
CA ILE A 54 17.28 -1.63 11.11
C ILE A 54 18.60 -2.28 10.70
N VAL A 55 18.71 -2.74 9.46
CA VAL A 55 19.93 -3.37 8.93
C VAL A 55 21.11 -2.38 8.92
N ALA A 56 20.90 -1.15 8.46
CA ALA A 56 21.93 -0.12 8.42
C ALA A 56 22.45 0.25 9.82
N PHE A 57 21.55 0.38 10.80
CA PHE A 57 21.92 0.62 12.20
C PHE A 57 22.63 -0.57 12.83
N ALA A 58 22.14 -1.80 12.60
CA ALA A 58 22.77 -3.02 13.11
C ALA A 58 24.18 -3.23 12.55
N ALA A 59 24.39 -2.89 11.28
CA ALA A 59 25.70 -2.91 10.63
C ALA A 59 26.59 -1.72 11.03
N ARG A 60 26.08 -0.79 11.85
CA ARG A 60 26.76 0.43 12.30
C ARG A 60 27.37 1.22 11.15
N LEU A 61 26.61 1.35 10.07
CA LEU A 61 27.04 2.14 8.91
C LEU A 61 27.28 3.59 9.32
N GLU A 62 28.17 4.26 8.59
CA GLU A 62 28.37 5.70 8.76
C GLU A 62 27.10 6.50 8.40
N PRO A 63 26.90 7.70 8.96
CA PRO A 63 25.66 8.47 8.79
C PRO A 63 25.25 8.65 7.32
N MET A 64 26.18 9.00 6.43
CA MET A 64 25.87 9.18 5.00
C MET A 64 25.31 7.89 4.37
N SER A 65 25.90 6.75 4.67
CA SER A 65 25.45 5.45 4.19
C SER A 65 24.07 5.08 4.73
N ILE A 66 23.76 5.41 5.99
CA ILE A 66 22.41 5.22 6.56
C ILE A 66 21.37 6.04 5.79
N ALA A 67 21.65 7.31 5.53
CA ALA A 67 20.76 8.20 4.78
C ALA A 67 20.49 7.66 3.37
N LEU A 68 21.55 7.24 2.67
CA LEU A 68 21.46 6.68 1.32
C LEU A 68 20.66 5.38 1.31
N VAL A 69 20.97 4.43 2.20
CA VAL A 69 20.28 3.13 2.25
C VAL A 69 18.79 3.31 2.54
N ALA A 70 18.43 4.13 3.53
CA ALA A 70 17.03 4.39 3.88
C ALA A 70 16.29 5.12 2.75
N GLY A 71 16.90 6.18 2.21
CA GLY A 71 16.30 7.01 1.17
C GLY A 71 16.13 6.27 -0.16
N ILE A 72 17.18 5.59 -0.64
CA ILE A 72 17.14 4.83 -1.89
C ILE A 72 16.16 3.66 -1.77
N THR A 73 16.15 2.95 -0.64
CA THR A 73 15.19 1.84 -0.44
C THR A 73 13.76 2.35 -0.49
N ARG A 74 13.44 3.39 0.29
CA ARG A 74 12.09 3.99 0.30
C ARG A 74 11.67 4.45 -1.10
N PHE A 75 12.55 5.20 -1.77
CA PHE A 75 12.27 5.73 -3.10
C PHE A 75 12.13 4.62 -4.15
N GLY A 76 13.00 3.61 -4.11
CA GLY A 76 12.97 2.47 -5.03
C GLY A 76 11.69 1.63 -4.89
N PHE A 77 11.26 1.36 -3.67
CA PHE A 77 9.98 0.68 -3.44
C PHE A 77 8.77 1.54 -3.82
N TRP A 78 8.85 2.86 -3.59
CA TRP A 78 7.82 3.78 -4.06
C TRP A 78 7.74 3.84 -5.60
N MET A 79 8.88 3.80 -6.29
CA MET A 79 8.95 3.67 -7.75
C MET A 79 8.36 2.34 -8.23
N ALA A 80 8.72 1.23 -7.58
CA ALA A 80 8.14 -0.07 -7.90
C ALA A 80 6.62 -0.06 -7.75
N HIS A 81 6.10 0.57 -6.68
CA HIS A 81 4.66 0.79 -6.51
C HIS A 81 4.07 1.65 -7.63
N LEU A 82 4.68 2.78 -7.97
CA LEU A 82 4.20 3.69 -9.00
C LEU A 82 4.05 3.01 -10.38
N PHE A 83 4.99 2.14 -10.74
CA PHE A 83 5.00 1.43 -12.02
C PHE A 83 4.33 0.05 -11.97
N GLY A 84 3.84 -0.39 -10.81
CA GLY A 84 3.25 -1.72 -10.65
C GLY A 84 4.26 -2.87 -10.79
N LEU A 85 5.51 -2.64 -10.40
CA LEU A 85 6.65 -3.54 -10.55
C LEU A 85 6.71 -4.52 -9.37
N PHE A 86 5.81 -5.52 -9.37
CA PHE A 86 5.73 -6.56 -8.34
C PHE A 86 6.53 -7.81 -8.72
N LEU A 87 7.84 -7.63 -8.89
CA LEU A 87 8.80 -8.72 -9.08
C LEU A 87 9.76 -8.77 -7.88
N PRO A 88 10.40 -9.92 -7.59
CA PRO A 88 11.50 -9.97 -6.63
C PRO A 88 12.56 -8.90 -6.95
N PRO A 89 13.09 -8.17 -5.96
CA PRO A 89 12.94 -8.35 -4.51
C PRO A 89 11.73 -7.62 -3.88
N PHE A 90 10.97 -6.83 -4.64
CA PHE A 90 9.91 -5.97 -4.10
C PHE A 90 8.76 -6.76 -3.45
N THR A 91 8.46 -7.94 -4.00
CA THR A 91 7.44 -8.84 -3.44
C THR A 91 7.83 -9.48 -2.10
N PHE A 92 9.13 -9.54 -1.76
CA PHE A 92 9.58 -10.12 -0.49
C PHE A 92 9.23 -9.26 0.73
N VAL A 93 8.89 -7.97 0.52
CA VAL A 93 8.45 -7.09 1.61
C VAL A 93 6.97 -7.28 1.93
N LEU A 94 6.16 -7.86 1.04
CA LEU A 94 4.71 -8.02 1.28
C LEU A 94 4.39 -8.85 2.53
N PRO A 95 5.04 -10.01 2.80
CA PRO A 95 4.83 -10.72 4.07
C PRO A 95 5.20 -9.89 5.31
N LEU A 96 6.21 -9.02 5.20
CA LEU A 96 6.58 -8.11 6.29
C LEU A 96 5.55 -6.99 6.48
N ALA A 97 4.96 -6.50 5.38
CA ALA A 97 3.89 -5.52 5.42
C ALA A 97 2.60 -6.12 6.01
N GLN A 98 2.30 -7.38 5.69
CA GLN A 98 1.21 -8.13 6.33
C GLN A 98 1.44 -8.24 7.84
N PHE A 99 2.64 -8.63 8.26
CA PHE A 99 2.99 -8.69 9.69
C PHE A 99 2.91 -7.32 10.36
N TYR A 100 3.38 -6.26 9.68
CA TYR A 100 3.32 -4.89 10.18
C TYR A 100 1.88 -4.46 10.48
N HIS A 101 0.91 -4.79 9.63
CA HIS A 101 -0.51 -4.45 9.85
C HIS A 101 -1.20 -5.32 10.90
N GLN A 102 -0.66 -6.51 11.21
CA GLN A 102 -1.18 -7.34 12.31
C GLN A 102 -0.81 -6.80 13.70
N ILE A 103 0.14 -5.88 13.79
CA ILE A 103 0.55 -5.27 15.06
C ILE A 103 -0.47 -4.17 15.42
N PRO A 104 -1.26 -4.29 16.52
CA PRO A 104 -2.29 -3.31 16.86
C PRO A 104 -1.75 -1.89 17.08
N ALA A 105 -0.47 -1.78 17.43
CA ALA A 105 0.25 -0.53 17.62
C ALA A 105 1.43 -0.41 16.64
N ASN A 106 1.22 -0.74 15.36
CA ASN A 106 2.24 -0.68 14.31
C ASN A 106 2.95 0.69 14.22
N TRP A 107 2.27 1.77 14.59
CA TRP A 107 2.84 3.10 14.69
C TRP A 107 4.02 3.19 15.67
N LEU A 108 4.10 2.30 16.68
CA LEU A 108 5.23 2.20 17.61
C LEU A 108 6.52 1.71 16.96
N CYS A 109 6.46 1.09 15.79
CA CYS A 109 7.67 0.67 15.06
C CYS A 109 8.56 1.88 14.73
N TRP A 110 8.00 3.06 14.48
CA TRP A 110 8.73 4.28 14.16
C TRP A 110 9.54 4.84 15.33
N PRO A 111 8.98 5.12 16.51
CA PRO A 111 9.81 5.51 17.66
C PRO A 111 10.79 4.40 18.05
N ALA A 112 10.40 3.12 17.95
CA ALA A 112 11.28 2.00 18.29
C ALA A 112 12.55 1.95 17.42
N ILE A 113 12.43 2.15 16.11
CA ILE A 113 13.61 2.17 15.22
C ILE A 113 14.52 3.38 15.50
N LEU A 114 13.97 4.54 15.89
CA LEU A 114 14.78 5.72 16.25
C LEU A 114 15.54 5.49 17.55
N VAL A 115 14.88 4.88 18.55
CA VAL A 115 15.53 4.48 19.81
C VAL A 115 16.64 3.46 19.55
N LEU A 116 16.36 2.43 18.73
CA LEU A 116 17.36 1.45 18.31
C LEU A 116 18.55 2.11 17.61
N GLY A 117 18.29 3.01 16.65
CA GLY A 117 19.32 3.75 15.91
C GLY A 117 20.18 4.60 16.84
N PHE A 118 19.58 5.25 17.83
CA PHE A 118 20.28 6.06 18.83
C PHE A 118 21.26 5.21 19.63
N PHE A 119 20.86 4.02 20.09
CA PHE A 119 21.74 3.13 20.85
C PHE A 119 22.88 2.53 20.01
N LEU A 120 22.64 2.26 18.72
CA LEU A 120 23.63 1.58 17.87
C LEU A 120 24.61 2.52 17.17
N THR A 121 24.15 3.69 16.75
CA THR A 121 24.90 4.64 15.90
C THR A 121 24.91 6.07 16.42
N GLY A 122 24.24 6.33 17.54
CA GLY A 122 24.11 7.65 18.13
C GLY A 122 23.10 8.54 17.39
N TRP A 123 22.95 9.78 17.87
CA TRP A 123 22.02 10.75 17.30
C TRP A 123 22.32 11.10 15.83
N GLN A 124 23.59 11.01 15.41
CA GLN A 124 24.00 11.31 14.04
C GLN A 124 23.41 10.30 13.04
N GLY A 125 23.44 9.01 13.36
CA GLY A 125 22.83 7.98 12.52
C GLY A 125 21.31 8.14 12.45
N VAL A 126 20.66 8.46 13.57
CA VAL A 126 19.21 8.73 13.63
C VAL A 126 18.83 9.92 12.75
N LEU A 127 19.55 11.05 12.85
CA LEU A 127 19.31 12.21 12.00
C LEU A 127 19.53 11.88 10.52
N ALA A 128 20.59 11.14 10.20
CA ALA A 128 20.87 10.76 8.83
C ALA A 128 19.76 9.86 8.24
N TYR A 129 19.21 8.94 9.04
CA TYR A 129 18.04 8.15 8.66
C TYR A 129 16.83 9.04 8.35
N ILE A 130 16.50 9.97 9.24
CA ILE A 130 15.39 10.92 9.05
C ILE A 130 15.60 11.78 7.79
N VAL A 131 16.82 12.28 7.57
CA VAL A 131 17.19 13.05 6.38
C VAL A 131 17.01 12.23 5.11
N GLY A 132 17.46 10.96 5.10
CA GLY A 132 17.26 10.04 3.98
C GLY A 132 15.78 9.84 3.64
N LEU A 133 14.93 9.64 4.66
CA LEU A 133 13.48 9.52 4.48
C LEU A 133 12.86 10.82 3.94
N ALA A 134 13.29 11.98 4.45
CA ALA A 134 12.79 13.29 4.03
C ALA A 134 13.14 13.60 2.56
N ILE A 135 14.39 13.34 2.16
CA ILE A 135 14.84 13.49 0.76
C ILE A 135 14.03 12.57 -0.16
N SER A 136 13.84 11.30 0.24
CA SER A 136 13.01 10.36 -0.50
C SER A 136 11.57 10.85 -0.64
N ALA A 137 10.96 11.35 0.44
CA ALA A 137 9.60 11.87 0.41
C ALA A 137 9.47 13.10 -0.53
N ALA A 138 10.44 14.00 -0.53
CA ALA A 138 10.49 15.14 -1.44
C ALA A 138 10.60 14.69 -2.90
N ALA A 139 11.51 13.75 -3.19
CA ALA A 139 11.68 13.18 -4.53
C ALA A 139 10.41 12.46 -5.01
N SER A 140 9.81 11.61 -4.17
CA SER A 140 8.56 10.91 -4.47
C SER A 140 7.41 11.87 -4.74
N SER A 141 7.31 12.95 -3.96
CA SER A 141 6.27 13.98 -4.16
C SER A 141 6.43 14.70 -5.50
N GLY A 142 7.67 15.08 -5.85
CA GLY A 142 7.98 15.71 -7.13
C GLY A 142 7.64 14.82 -8.33
N VAL A 143 8.09 13.57 -8.32
CA VAL A 143 7.79 12.61 -9.38
C VAL A 143 6.30 12.28 -9.43
N GLY A 144 5.64 12.15 -8.28
CA GLY A 144 4.22 11.86 -8.17
C GLY A 144 3.36 12.98 -8.75
N MET A 145 3.75 14.23 -8.55
CA MET A 145 3.08 15.39 -9.13
C MET A 145 3.21 15.43 -10.66
N VAL A 146 4.41 15.17 -11.19
CA VAL A 146 4.64 15.12 -12.65
C VAL A 146 3.85 13.98 -13.29
N HIS A 147 3.93 12.78 -12.71
CA HIS A 147 3.20 11.61 -13.20
C HIS A 147 1.69 11.80 -13.11
N GLY A 148 1.18 12.30 -11.98
CA GLY A 148 -0.24 12.58 -11.78
C GLY A 148 -0.77 13.61 -12.77
N ARG A 149 0.00 14.66 -13.07
CA ARG A 149 -0.36 15.65 -14.10
C ARG A 149 -0.40 15.03 -15.50
N ALA A 150 0.58 14.19 -15.83
CA ALA A 150 0.59 13.50 -17.12
C ALA A 150 -0.62 12.57 -17.30
N MET A 151 -0.96 11.79 -16.28
CA MET A 151 -2.13 10.89 -16.29
C MET A 151 -3.45 11.65 -16.33
N TYR A 152 -3.57 12.75 -15.60
CA TYR A 152 -4.76 13.61 -15.63
C TYR A 152 -5.00 14.19 -17.02
N ASN A 153 -3.94 14.66 -17.69
CA ASN A 153 -4.05 15.18 -19.05
C ASN A 153 -4.48 14.12 -20.08
N GLN A 154 -4.22 12.85 -19.84
CA GLN A 154 -4.58 11.75 -20.75
C GLN A 154 -5.97 11.17 -20.47
N SER A 155 -6.34 11.03 -19.20
CA SER A 155 -7.54 10.29 -18.77
C SER A 155 -8.64 11.17 -18.18
N GLY A 156 -8.36 12.45 -17.90
CA GLY A 156 -9.28 13.36 -17.21
C GLY A 156 -9.53 13.02 -15.74
N SER A 157 -8.88 11.98 -15.20
CA SER A 157 -9.05 11.50 -13.83
C SER A 157 -7.72 11.47 -13.08
N ILE A 158 -7.76 11.75 -11.78
CA ILE A 158 -6.59 11.67 -10.91
C ILE A 158 -6.65 10.32 -10.20
N VAL A 159 -5.75 9.41 -10.57
CA VAL A 159 -5.56 8.15 -9.84
C VAL A 159 -4.55 8.36 -8.71
N THR A 160 -5.02 8.27 -7.48
CA THR A 160 -4.24 8.42 -6.26
C THR A 160 -3.40 7.16 -5.96
N ALA A 161 -2.49 7.27 -4.99
CA ALA A 161 -1.68 6.13 -4.58
C ALA A 161 -2.52 4.97 -4.03
N SER A 162 -3.59 5.25 -3.27
CA SER A 162 -4.45 4.21 -2.69
C SER A 162 -5.28 3.47 -3.75
N GLU A 163 -5.77 4.18 -4.78
CA GLU A 163 -6.41 3.53 -5.94
C GLU A 163 -5.44 2.64 -6.70
N ARG A 164 -4.19 3.10 -6.93
CA ARG A 164 -3.15 2.24 -7.52
C ARG A 164 -2.89 1.01 -6.65
N SER A 165 -2.75 1.18 -5.34
CA SER A 165 -2.59 0.07 -4.39
C SER A 165 -3.70 -0.96 -4.54
N PHE A 166 -4.95 -0.51 -4.67
CA PHE A 166 -6.11 -1.38 -4.85
C PHE A 166 -6.05 -2.16 -6.16
N PHE A 167 -5.77 -1.49 -7.28
CA PHE A 167 -5.65 -2.14 -8.59
C PHE A 167 -4.48 -3.13 -8.65
N HIS A 168 -3.38 -2.81 -7.98
CA HIS A 168 -2.24 -3.71 -7.86
C HIS A 168 -2.55 -4.92 -6.99
N ALA A 169 -3.19 -4.74 -5.85
CA ALA A 169 -3.65 -5.82 -4.99
C ALA A 169 -4.61 -6.77 -5.72
N TYR A 170 -5.59 -6.21 -6.44
CA TYR A 170 -6.49 -6.98 -7.29
C TYR A 170 -5.71 -7.82 -8.31
N ARG A 171 -4.81 -7.21 -9.09
CA ARG A 171 -4.03 -7.92 -10.12
C ARG A 171 -3.15 -9.02 -9.55
N LEU A 172 -2.52 -8.77 -8.40
CA LEU A 172 -1.67 -9.76 -7.71
C LEU A 172 -2.46 -10.99 -7.26
N LEU A 173 -3.66 -10.79 -6.73
CA LEU A 173 -4.54 -11.90 -6.34
C LEU A 173 -5.16 -12.57 -7.56
N ALA A 174 -5.52 -11.80 -8.59
CA ALA A 174 -6.06 -12.33 -9.84
C ALA A 174 -5.07 -13.29 -10.51
N ASP A 175 -3.78 -12.95 -10.52
CA ASP A 175 -2.69 -13.79 -11.02
C ASP A 175 -2.60 -15.12 -10.24
N ARG A 176 -2.73 -15.07 -8.90
CA ARG A 176 -2.70 -16.27 -8.04
C ARG A 176 -3.94 -17.14 -8.20
N ALA A 177 -5.10 -16.52 -8.39
CA ALA A 177 -6.39 -17.17 -8.54
C ALA A 177 -6.67 -17.67 -9.98
N ALA A 178 -5.77 -17.36 -10.93
CA ALA A 178 -5.90 -17.61 -12.36
C ALA A 178 -7.19 -17.02 -12.97
N ILE A 179 -7.56 -15.80 -12.57
CA ILE A 179 -8.70 -15.04 -13.10
C ILE A 179 -8.25 -13.81 -13.89
N THR A 180 -9.20 -13.08 -14.49
CA THR A 180 -8.91 -11.91 -15.31
C THR A 180 -8.23 -10.79 -14.53
N ARG A 181 -7.13 -10.26 -15.08
CA ARG A 181 -6.44 -9.06 -14.57
C ARG A 181 -7.07 -7.75 -15.05
N SER A 182 -8.07 -7.84 -15.94
CA SER A 182 -8.73 -6.66 -16.50
C SER A 182 -9.35 -5.85 -15.37
N LEU A 183 -9.21 -4.53 -15.43
CA LEU A 183 -9.89 -3.63 -14.51
C LEU A 183 -11.24 -3.17 -15.07
N GLU A 184 -11.56 -3.49 -16.32
CA GLU A 184 -12.86 -3.13 -16.90
C GLU A 184 -13.92 -4.03 -16.30
N ALA A 185 -14.94 -3.44 -15.66
CA ALA A 185 -16.12 -4.15 -15.20
C ALA A 185 -17.22 -4.02 -16.25
N SER A 186 -17.84 -5.13 -16.62
CA SER A 186 -19.00 -5.14 -17.50
C SER A 186 -20.24 -4.61 -16.79
N ASP A 187 -21.25 -4.15 -17.55
CA ASP A 187 -22.51 -3.67 -16.98
C ASP A 187 -23.20 -4.74 -16.13
N GLU A 188 -23.12 -6.01 -16.54
CA GLU A 188 -23.61 -7.16 -15.78
C GLU A 188 -22.90 -7.28 -14.42
N GLU A 189 -21.57 -7.16 -14.37
CA GLU A 189 -20.82 -7.21 -13.12
C GLU A 189 -21.14 -6.05 -12.16
N LEU A 190 -21.63 -4.92 -12.69
CA LEU A 190 -22.06 -3.78 -11.88
C LEU A 190 -23.46 -3.95 -11.29
N GLU A 191 -24.24 -4.93 -11.77
CA GLU A 191 -25.56 -5.23 -11.21
C GLU A 191 -25.44 -5.66 -9.74
N PRO A 192 -26.26 -5.11 -8.83
CA PRO A 192 -26.12 -5.37 -7.39
C PRO A 192 -26.16 -6.84 -7.00
N GLU A 193 -26.93 -7.67 -7.72
CA GLU A 193 -27.06 -9.11 -7.47
C GLU A 193 -25.70 -9.84 -7.53
N ASN A 194 -24.76 -9.32 -8.33
CA ASN A 194 -23.46 -9.95 -8.57
C ASN A 194 -22.40 -9.59 -7.52
N TRP A 195 -22.59 -8.54 -6.71
CA TRP A 195 -21.58 -8.09 -5.74
C TRP A 195 -22.11 -7.82 -4.33
N GLN A 196 -23.43 -7.76 -4.12
CA GLN A 196 -24.04 -7.48 -2.81
C GLN A 196 -23.60 -8.46 -1.72
N THR A 197 -23.41 -9.75 -2.05
CA THR A 197 -22.94 -10.76 -1.10
C THR A 197 -21.57 -10.40 -0.53
N VAL A 198 -20.64 -9.93 -1.37
CA VAL A 198 -19.31 -9.49 -0.94
C VAL A 198 -19.40 -8.22 -0.10
N CYS A 199 -20.30 -7.30 -0.46
CA CYS A 199 -20.54 -6.10 0.34
C CYS A 199 -21.11 -6.42 1.73
N ALA A 200 -22.03 -7.39 1.83
CA ALA A 200 -22.57 -7.86 3.10
C ALA A 200 -21.50 -8.54 3.96
N GLU A 201 -20.65 -9.38 3.36
CA GLU A 201 -19.52 -10.01 4.06
C GLU A 201 -18.53 -8.96 4.57
N TYR A 202 -18.20 -7.97 3.74
CA TYR A 202 -17.38 -6.81 4.12
C TYR A 202 -17.96 -6.07 5.32
N ALA A 203 -19.26 -5.77 5.31
CA ALA A 203 -19.94 -5.09 6.41
C ALA A 203 -19.95 -5.90 7.71
N SER A 204 -20.07 -7.24 7.61
CA SER A 204 -19.99 -8.12 8.76
C SER A 204 -18.58 -8.23 9.33
N ARG A 205 -17.55 -8.24 8.49
CA ARG A 205 -16.16 -8.44 8.91
C ARG A 205 -15.51 -7.17 9.44
N TRP A 206 -15.83 -6.02 8.88
CA TRP A 206 -15.27 -4.71 9.25
C TRP A 206 -16.37 -3.64 9.39
N PRO A 207 -17.18 -3.71 10.46
CA PRO A 207 -18.33 -2.81 10.63
C PRO A 207 -17.92 -1.32 10.68
N GLU A 208 -16.76 -1.01 11.27
CA GLU A 208 -16.24 0.36 11.34
C GLU A 208 -15.93 0.92 9.94
N ALA A 209 -15.13 0.19 9.13
CA ALA A 209 -14.81 0.59 7.76
C ALA A 209 -16.07 0.65 6.87
N ALA A 210 -17.01 -0.27 7.09
CA ALA A 210 -18.27 -0.30 6.37
C ALA A 210 -19.17 0.89 6.70
N SER A 211 -19.23 1.32 7.96
CA SER A 211 -19.96 2.53 8.35
C SER A 211 -19.43 3.77 7.59
N MET A 212 -18.11 3.89 7.43
CA MET A 212 -17.49 4.98 6.67
C MET A 212 -17.75 4.88 5.17
N THR A 213 -17.98 3.67 4.65
CA THR A 213 -18.21 3.40 3.22
C THR A 213 -19.67 3.60 2.80
N LEU A 214 -20.62 3.30 3.70
CA LEU A 214 -22.06 3.30 3.42
C LEU A 214 -22.75 4.63 3.78
N HIS A 215 -22.08 5.50 4.53
CA HIS A 215 -22.59 6.82 4.92
C HIS A 215 -22.00 7.99 4.09
N ASP A 216 -21.02 7.74 3.21
CA ASP A 216 -20.33 8.71 2.31
C ASP A 216 -20.80 8.57 0.85
#